data_AF-A0A8R7PGF0-F1
#
_entry.id   AF-A0A8R7PGF0-F1
#
_cell.length_a   1.000
_cell.length_b   1.000
_cell.length_c   1.000
_cell.angle_alpha   90.00
_cell.angle_beta   90.00
_cell.angle_gamma   90.00
#
_symmetry.space_group_name_H-M   'P 1'
#
loop_
_entity.id
_entity.type
_entity.pdbx_description
1 polymer ?
#
loop_
_entity_poly.entity_id
_entity_poly.type
_entity_poly.pdbx_seq_one_letter_code
_entity_poly.pdbx_strand_id
1 'polypeptide(L)'
;MVRPLTLPFPSHPSLPAGLESFQDCPPTYAAVFVHALAALHHPILAWAKSHPVAAILSDFFCGWTQPLAAELGVPRLVFTPSGVLGTAVPHSLFRRLVKQRPSDADHVVAFPDIPGEPVYQWKELSIMYRMYAEGLVDEEFGEAVRRNYLWNLESWGFVSNTFRALEGRYLDTPLGDLGSRRVWAVGPVAPEADAAGQRGGEAAGDLSAWLDVFPEGSVLYVSFGSLVVLTQPAAAALAEALERSTVPFVWVVGAGKDGGLVPQGFEERVAAAGRGVVVHGWAPQVATLRHAAVGWFMTHCGWNSVLEAVAAGVPMLAWPMTADQFVNARLLAEEAGVAVRACAGGIGVCPDAGELAAVLADAAGEGGRGVRARAKELAAEAAAAVMEGGSSRLDLERLVQEIPKL
;
A
#
# COMPACT_ATOMS: atom_id res chain seq x y z
N MET A 1 7.94 -16.37 -21.40
CA MET A 1 7.84 -15.24 -22.35
C MET A 1 6.48 -14.59 -22.12
N VAL A 2 6.43 -13.29 -21.78
CA VAL A 2 5.18 -12.55 -21.61
C VAL A 2 4.88 -11.83 -22.93
N ARG A 3 3.67 -12.00 -23.47
CA ARG A 3 3.22 -11.32 -24.69
C ARG A 3 2.09 -10.37 -24.31
N PRO A 4 2.26 -9.04 -24.44
CA PRO A 4 1.20 -8.10 -24.11
C PRO A 4 0.06 -8.17 -25.14
N LEU A 5 -1.18 -8.08 -24.65
CA LEU A 5 -2.36 -7.73 -25.43
C LEU A 5 -2.72 -6.28 -25.12
N THR A 6 -2.61 -5.40 -26.10
CA THR A 6 -2.95 -3.98 -25.94
C THR A 6 -4.38 -3.75 -26.42
N LEU A 7 -5.22 -3.27 -25.51
CA LEU A 7 -6.60 -2.86 -25.79
C LEU A 7 -6.74 -1.37 -25.46
N PRO A 8 -7.56 -0.61 -26.19
CA PRO A 8 -7.85 0.76 -25.83
C PRO A 8 -8.54 0.81 -24.47
N PHE A 9 -8.22 1.83 -23.67
CA PHE A 9 -8.91 2.06 -22.41
C PHE A 9 -10.41 2.35 -22.67
N PRO A 10 -11.33 1.77 -21.89
CA PRO A 10 -12.75 2.08 -22.02
C PRO A 10 -13.07 3.55 -21.74
N SER A 11 -13.52 4.27 -22.76
CA SER A 11 -14.07 5.61 -22.55
C SER A 11 -15.40 5.51 -21.78
N HIS A 12 -15.62 6.42 -20.84
CA HIS A 12 -16.89 6.54 -20.13
C HIS A 12 -17.30 8.03 -20.06
N PRO A 13 -18.57 8.41 -20.28
CA PRO A 13 -19.00 9.81 -20.27
C PRO A 13 -18.69 10.57 -18.98
N SER A 14 -18.69 9.86 -17.85
CA SER A 14 -18.35 10.38 -16.52
C SER A 14 -16.85 10.35 -16.18
N LEU A 15 -15.98 9.93 -17.11
CA LEU A 15 -14.53 10.01 -16.99
C LEU A 15 -13.96 11.11 -17.88
N PRO A 16 -13.02 11.94 -17.39
CA PRO A 16 -12.30 12.88 -18.23
C PRO A 16 -11.57 12.18 -19.38
N ALA A 17 -11.54 12.84 -20.54
CA ALA A 17 -10.77 12.33 -21.69
C ALA A 17 -9.27 12.22 -21.34
N GLY A 18 -8.64 11.11 -21.72
CA GLY A 18 -7.22 10.84 -21.48
C GLY A 18 -6.88 10.30 -20.09
N LEU A 19 -7.87 10.11 -19.20
CA LEU A 19 -7.67 9.47 -17.91
C LEU A 19 -7.67 7.93 -18.07
N GLU A 20 -6.51 7.35 -18.35
CA GLU A 20 -6.33 5.90 -18.58
C GLU A 20 -5.49 5.21 -17.50
N SER A 21 -4.89 6.00 -16.61
CA SER A 21 -4.02 5.56 -15.52
C SER A 21 -4.69 5.81 -14.18
N PHE A 22 -4.78 4.77 -13.34
CA PHE A 22 -5.33 4.93 -12.00
C PHE A 22 -4.45 5.81 -11.10
N GLN A 23 -3.15 5.90 -11.39
CA GLN A 23 -2.24 6.78 -10.66
C GLN A 23 -2.60 8.25 -10.83
N ASP A 24 -3.10 8.61 -12.01
CA ASP A 24 -3.50 9.98 -12.35
C ASP A 24 -4.98 10.23 -12.07
N CYS A 25 -5.69 9.25 -11.48
CA CYS A 25 -7.12 9.31 -11.23
C CYS A 25 -7.42 10.04 -9.92
N PRO A 26 -8.10 11.20 -9.96
CA PRO A 26 -8.58 11.84 -8.74
C PRO A 26 -9.53 10.91 -7.96
N PRO A 27 -9.56 10.98 -6.61
CA PRO A 27 -10.39 10.09 -5.80
C PRO A 27 -11.88 10.11 -6.18
N THR A 28 -12.40 11.25 -6.66
CA THR A 28 -13.79 11.42 -7.11
C THR A 28 -14.16 10.55 -8.31
N TYR A 29 -13.18 10.16 -9.13
CA TYR A 29 -13.39 9.33 -10.31
C TYR A 29 -13.07 7.85 -10.09
N ALA A 30 -12.52 7.47 -8.92
CA ALA A 30 -12.04 6.12 -8.67
C ALA A 30 -13.12 5.04 -8.88
N ALA A 31 -14.35 5.28 -8.39
CA ALA A 31 -15.47 4.35 -8.60
C ALA A 31 -15.86 4.22 -10.08
N VAL A 32 -15.88 5.33 -10.82
CA VAL A 32 -16.18 5.36 -12.25
C VAL A 32 -15.09 4.65 -13.04
N PHE A 33 -13.82 4.84 -12.66
CA PHE A 33 -12.68 4.18 -13.29
C PHE A 33 -12.79 2.66 -13.16
N VAL A 34 -13.03 2.17 -11.94
CA VAL A 34 -13.24 0.73 -11.66
C VAL A 34 -14.43 0.18 -12.44
N HIS A 35 -15.53 0.93 -12.52
CA HIS A 35 -16.70 0.56 -13.31
C HIS A 35 -16.37 0.47 -14.82
N ALA A 36 -15.68 1.47 -15.37
CA ALA A 36 -15.36 1.54 -16.79
C ALA A 36 -14.51 0.37 -17.29
N LEU A 37 -13.61 -0.17 -16.44
CA LEU A 37 -12.79 -1.34 -16.77
C LEU A 37 -13.64 -2.56 -17.20
N ALA A 38 -14.87 -2.69 -16.71
CA ALA A 38 -15.75 -3.79 -17.08
C ALA A 38 -16.11 -3.82 -18.58
N ALA A 39 -15.99 -2.70 -19.31
CA ALA A 39 -16.21 -2.68 -20.75
C ALA A 39 -15.13 -3.45 -21.54
N LEU A 40 -14.00 -3.80 -20.90
CA LEU A 40 -12.98 -4.70 -21.48
C LEU A 40 -13.46 -6.16 -21.57
N HIS A 41 -14.61 -6.51 -20.97
CA HIS A 41 -15.19 -7.84 -21.01
C HIS A 41 -15.31 -8.40 -22.44
N HIS A 42 -16.00 -7.71 -23.33
CA HIS A 42 -16.22 -8.19 -24.70
C HIS A 42 -14.93 -8.28 -25.53
N PRO A 43 -14.04 -7.27 -25.55
CA PRO A 43 -12.75 -7.37 -26.24
C PRO A 43 -11.88 -8.54 -25.77
N ILE A 44 -11.78 -8.76 -24.45
CA ILE A 44 -10.98 -9.86 -23.91
C ILE A 44 -11.62 -11.21 -24.24
N LEU A 45 -12.95 -11.34 -24.12
CA LEU A 45 -13.67 -12.56 -24.49
C LEU A 45 -13.45 -12.91 -25.98
N ALA A 46 -13.53 -11.92 -26.86
CA ALA A 46 -13.31 -12.12 -28.30
C ALA A 46 -11.88 -12.61 -28.58
N TRP A 47 -10.88 -12.03 -27.90
CA TRP A 47 -9.50 -12.49 -28.00
C TRP A 47 -9.36 -13.93 -27.47
N ALA A 48 -9.90 -14.22 -26.29
CA ALA A 48 -9.82 -15.52 -25.63
C ALA A 48 -10.48 -16.66 -26.43
N LYS A 49 -11.51 -16.39 -27.26
CA LYS A 49 -12.11 -17.41 -28.15
C LYS A 49 -11.14 -18.01 -29.17
N SER A 50 -10.04 -17.32 -29.47
CA SER A 50 -9.03 -17.77 -30.43
C SER A 50 -7.70 -18.17 -29.78
N HIS A 51 -7.62 -18.11 -28.45
CA HIS A 51 -6.40 -18.39 -27.70
C HIS A 51 -6.71 -19.31 -26.52
N PRO A 52 -5.93 -20.37 -26.28
CA PRO A 52 -6.14 -21.20 -25.10
C PRO A 52 -5.88 -20.38 -23.83
N VAL A 53 -6.88 -20.31 -22.95
CA VAL A 53 -6.79 -19.67 -21.64
C VAL A 53 -6.90 -20.76 -20.58
N ALA A 54 -5.92 -20.85 -19.67
CA ALA A 54 -5.94 -21.82 -18.57
C ALA A 54 -6.56 -21.23 -17.29
N ALA A 55 -6.36 -19.93 -17.05
CA ALA A 55 -6.89 -19.22 -15.89
C ALA A 55 -6.87 -17.72 -16.16
N ILE A 56 -7.65 -16.95 -15.39
CA ILE A 56 -7.57 -15.49 -15.34
C ILE A 56 -6.95 -15.08 -14.01
N LEU A 57 -5.83 -14.36 -14.03
CA LEU A 57 -5.28 -13.66 -12.86
C LEU A 57 -5.50 -12.16 -13.07
N SER A 58 -6.23 -11.53 -12.17
CA SER A 58 -6.56 -10.10 -12.28
C SER A 58 -6.50 -9.40 -10.93
N ASP A 59 -6.17 -8.12 -10.92
CA ASP A 59 -6.26 -7.24 -9.74
C ASP A 59 -7.65 -7.30 -9.08
N PHE A 60 -7.73 -7.04 -7.78
CA PHE A 60 -8.99 -7.03 -7.03
C PHE A 60 -9.97 -5.93 -7.49
N PHE A 61 -9.51 -4.85 -8.13
CA PHE A 61 -10.41 -3.90 -8.78
C PHE A 61 -11.06 -4.45 -10.06
N CYS A 62 -10.54 -5.55 -10.61
CA CYS A 62 -11.05 -6.22 -11.80
C CYS A 62 -11.95 -7.42 -11.46
N GLY A 63 -12.76 -7.31 -10.40
CA GLY A 63 -13.75 -8.32 -10.01
C GLY A 63 -14.66 -8.76 -11.16
N TRP A 64 -14.99 -7.85 -12.07
CA TRP A 64 -15.77 -8.09 -13.29
C TRP A 64 -15.21 -9.18 -14.22
N THR A 65 -13.93 -9.55 -14.07
CA THR A 65 -13.34 -10.68 -14.81
C THR A 65 -13.80 -12.04 -14.28
N GLN A 66 -14.54 -12.10 -13.16
CA GLN A 66 -15.13 -13.34 -12.65
C GLN A 66 -16.23 -13.88 -13.59
N PRO A 67 -17.26 -13.09 -13.99
CA PRO A 67 -18.18 -13.49 -15.05
C PRO A 67 -17.48 -13.92 -16.35
N LEU A 68 -16.43 -13.21 -16.75
CA LEU A 68 -15.63 -13.58 -17.93
C LEU A 68 -15.00 -14.97 -17.80
N ALA A 69 -14.42 -15.28 -16.64
CA ALA A 69 -13.84 -16.58 -16.35
C ALA A 69 -14.90 -17.69 -16.40
N ALA A 70 -16.09 -17.42 -15.86
CA ALA A 70 -17.23 -18.34 -15.93
C ALA A 70 -17.69 -18.60 -17.37
N GLU A 71 -17.75 -17.58 -18.23
CA GLU A 71 -18.09 -17.74 -19.66
C GLU A 71 -17.04 -18.55 -20.43
N LEU A 72 -15.77 -18.42 -20.06
CA LEU A 72 -14.67 -19.20 -20.64
C LEU A 72 -14.54 -20.60 -20.04
N GLY A 73 -15.23 -20.89 -18.94
CA GLY A 73 -15.12 -22.16 -18.22
C GLY A 73 -13.76 -22.37 -17.54
N VAL A 74 -13.10 -21.29 -17.12
CA VAL A 74 -11.76 -21.33 -16.50
C VAL A 74 -11.78 -20.74 -15.09
N PRO A 75 -10.84 -21.12 -14.20
CA PRO A 75 -10.72 -20.50 -12.88
C PRO A 75 -10.25 -19.04 -12.98
N ARG A 76 -10.74 -18.20 -12.07
CA ARG A 76 -10.18 -16.87 -11.78
C ARG A 76 -9.41 -16.88 -10.48
N LEU A 77 -8.26 -16.23 -10.46
CA LEU A 77 -7.52 -15.85 -9.26
C LEU A 77 -7.52 -14.33 -9.10
N VAL A 78 -7.65 -13.89 -7.86
CA VAL A 78 -7.52 -12.47 -7.50
C VAL A 78 -6.07 -12.21 -7.14
N PHE A 79 -5.40 -11.29 -7.84
CA PHE A 79 -4.15 -10.72 -7.36
C PHE A 79 -4.47 -9.54 -6.45
N THR A 80 -3.93 -9.55 -5.23
CA THR A 80 -4.02 -8.41 -4.31
C THR A 80 -2.63 -7.78 -4.10
N PRO A 81 -2.44 -6.51 -4.48
CA PRO A 81 -1.24 -5.74 -4.18
C PRO A 81 -1.24 -5.21 -2.74
N SER A 82 -2.24 -5.55 -1.92
CA SER A 82 -2.33 -5.27 -0.48
C SER A 82 -2.04 -6.53 0.34
N GLY A 83 -1.83 -6.34 1.65
CA GLY A 83 -1.74 -7.43 2.61
C GLY A 83 -3.06 -8.20 2.72
N VAL A 84 -3.00 -9.40 3.34
CA VAL A 84 -4.17 -10.24 3.58
C VAL A 84 -5.20 -9.51 4.44
N LEU A 85 -4.76 -8.87 5.53
CA LEU A 85 -5.66 -8.13 6.42
C LEU A 85 -6.28 -6.92 5.70
N GLY A 86 -5.44 -6.15 5.00
CA GLY A 86 -5.86 -5.01 4.17
C GLY A 86 -6.84 -5.40 3.06
N THR A 87 -6.77 -6.64 2.58
CA THR A 87 -7.73 -7.22 1.64
C THR A 87 -9.02 -7.67 2.34
N ALA A 88 -8.92 -8.33 3.50
CA ALA A 88 -10.07 -8.88 4.22
C ALA A 88 -11.06 -7.80 4.68
N VAL A 89 -10.56 -6.67 5.19
CA VAL A 89 -11.38 -5.58 5.73
C VAL A 89 -12.38 -5.00 4.70
N PRO A 90 -11.98 -4.49 3.52
CA PRO A 90 -12.92 -3.94 2.55
C PRO A 90 -13.87 -5.00 1.97
N HIS A 91 -13.43 -6.25 1.79
CA HIS A 91 -14.31 -7.32 1.34
C HIS A 91 -15.38 -7.65 2.40
N SER A 92 -15.01 -7.71 3.68
CA SER A 92 -15.93 -7.87 4.81
C SER A 92 -16.98 -6.75 4.84
N LEU A 93 -16.55 -5.50 4.68
CA LEU A 93 -17.44 -4.34 4.66
C LEU A 93 -18.49 -4.42 3.54
N PHE A 94 -18.07 -4.68 2.30
CA PHE A 94 -18.99 -4.79 1.16
C PHE A 94 -19.89 -6.03 1.21
N ARG A 95 -19.45 -7.10 1.86
CA ARG A 95 -20.26 -8.30 2.11
C ARG A 95 -21.32 -8.08 3.19
N ARG A 96 -20.94 -7.52 4.34
CA ARG A 96 -21.84 -7.30 5.48
C ARG A 96 -22.77 -6.10 5.29
N LEU A 97 -22.43 -5.18 4.37
CA LEU A 97 -23.18 -3.96 4.10
C LEU A 97 -23.43 -3.13 5.37
N VAL A 98 -22.35 -2.74 6.05
CA VAL A 98 -22.40 -1.80 7.17
C VAL A 98 -22.73 -0.40 6.64
N LYS A 99 -24.01 -0.13 6.35
CA LYS A 99 -24.48 1.10 5.67
C LYS A 99 -24.70 2.29 6.60
N GLN A 100 -24.69 2.09 7.92
CA GLN A 100 -25.02 3.19 8.83
C GLN A 100 -23.82 4.12 8.97
N ARG A 101 -23.92 5.32 8.37
CA ARG A 101 -23.11 6.47 8.77
C ARG A 101 -23.44 6.73 10.25
N PRO A 102 -22.51 6.48 11.16
CA PRO A 102 -22.75 6.77 12.56
C PRO A 102 -22.87 8.29 12.71
N SER A 103 -23.77 8.76 13.57
CA SER A 103 -23.86 10.18 13.92
C SER A 103 -22.60 10.70 14.63
N ASP A 104 -21.71 9.79 15.00
CA ASP A 104 -20.50 10.03 15.79
C ASP A 104 -19.25 9.73 14.94
N ALA A 105 -18.33 10.69 14.89
CA ALA A 105 -17.06 10.57 14.19
C ALA A 105 -16.12 9.51 14.82
N ASP A 106 -16.34 9.18 16.09
CA ASP A 106 -15.57 8.19 16.84
C ASP A 106 -16.20 6.79 16.83
N HIS A 107 -17.25 6.59 16.02
CA HIS A 107 -17.85 5.28 15.88
C HIS A 107 -16.85 4.25 15.35
N VAL A 108 -16.96 3.05 15.93
CA VAL A 108 -16.09 1.93 15.64
C VAL A 108 -16.83 0.81 14.93
N VAL A 109 -16.20 0.24 13.91
CA VAL A 109 -16.69 -0.93 13.19
C VAL A 109 -15.86 -2.15 13.57
N ALA A 110 -16.52 -3.19 14.08
CA ALA A 110 -15.89 -4.45 14.46
C ALA A 110 -15.90 -5.48 13.32
N PHE A 111 -14.88 -6.34 13.31
CA PHE A 111 -14.69 -7.42 12.33
C PHE A 111 -14.56 -8.78 13.05
N PRO A 112 -15.66 -9.34 13.57
CA PRO A 112 -15.61 -10.55 14.40
C PRO A 112 -15.13 -11.80 13.65
N ASP A 113 -15.30 -11.84 12.32
CA ASP A 113 -14.89 -12.96 11.46
C ASP A 113 -13.43 -12.85 10.96
N ILE A 114 -12.67 -11.87 11.46
CA ILE A 114 -11.23 -11.71 11.21
C ILE A 114 -10.46 -12.05 12.50
N PRO A 115 -9.42 -12.90 12.46
CA PRO A 115 -8.62 -13.25 13.62
C PRO A 115 -8.14 -12.03 14.41
N GLY A 116 -8.37 -12.04 15.73
CA GLY A 116 -8.07 -10.90 16.60
C GLY A 116 -9.17 -9.85 16.68
N GLU A 117 -10.28 -10.08 15.99
CA GLU A 117 -11.50 -9.28 16.03
C GLU A 117 -11.21 -7.77 15.96
N PRO A 118 -10.47 -7.32 14.92
CA PRO A 118 -10.01 -5.95 14.87
C PRO A 118 -11.19 -4.99 14.79
N VAL A 119 -10.92 -3.78 15.27
CA VAL A 119 -11.86 -2.67 15.34
C VAL A 119 -11.18 -1.46 14.74
N TYR A 120 -11.89 -0.76 13.88
CA TYR A 120 -11.41 0.46 13.23
C TYR A 120 -12.45 1.56 13.40
N GLN A 121 -12.00 2.80 13.62
CA GLN A 121 -12.89 3.94 13.57
C GLN A 121 -13.43 4.11 12.15
N TRP A 122 -14.65 4.65 12.01
CA TRP A 122 -15.28 4.86 10.71
C TRP A 122 -14.32 5.58 9.75
N LYS A 123 -13.66 6.65 10.21
CA LYS A 123 -12.71 7.46 9.42
C LYS A 123 -11.48 6.69 8.93
N GLU A 124 -11.10 5.61 9.59
CA GLU A 124 -9.96 4.75 9.24
C GLU A 124 -10.33 3.72 8.15
N LEU A 125 -11.62 3.55 7.85
CA LEU A 125 -12.08 2.68 6.77
C LEU A 125 -11.78 3.32 5.40
N SER A 126 -11.53 2.45 4.42
CA SER A 126 -11.26 2.83 3.03
C SER A 126 -12.25 3.87 2.51
N ILE A 127 -11.72 4.93 1.91
CA ILE A 127 -12.52 6.02 1.32
C ILE A 127 -13.53 5.48 0.29
N MET A 128 -13.17 4.44 -0.45
CA MET A 128 -14.06 3.79 -1.42
C MET A 128 -15.31 3.22 -0.76
N TYR A 129 -15.15 2.58 0.41
CA TYR A 129 -16.28 2.03 1.15
C TYR A 129 -17.11 3.13 1.81
N ARG A 130 -16.46 4.13 2.42
CA ARG A 130 -17.17 5.25 3.05
C ARG A 130 -17.99 6.03 2.04
N MET A 131 -17.43 6.33 0.88
CA MET A 131 -18.15 7.03 -0.20
C MET A 131 -19.37 6.23 -0.67
N TYR A 132 -19.27 4.90 -0.77
CA TYR A 132 -20.42 4.02 -1.05
C TYR A 132 -21.47 4.06 0.07
N ALA A 133 -21.06 3.83 1.32
CA ALA A 133 -21.98 3.72 2.46
C ALA A 133 -22.67 5.05 2.79
N GLU A 134 -22.01 6.19 2.52
CA GLU A 134 -22.55 7.53 2.75
C GLU A 134 -23.36 8.07 1.56
N GLY A 135 -23.49 7.31 0.46
CA GLY A 135 -24.23 7.75 -0.73
C GLY A 135 -23.56 8.93 -1.45
N LEU A 136 -22.24 9.07 -1.34
CA LEU A 136 -21.45 10.13 -1.98
C LEU A 136 -21.01 9.77 -3.41
N VAL A 137 -21.31 8.55 -3.84
CA VAL A 137 -21.08 8.04 -5.19
C VAL A 137 -22.43 7.72 -5.79
N ASP A 138 -22.59 7.98 -7.08
CA ASP A 138 -23.77 7.56 -7.84
C ASP A 138 -24.08 6.07 -7.59
N GLU A 139 -25.35 5.75 -7.41
CA GLU A 139 -25.79 4.40 -7.03
C GLU A 139 -25.29 3.33 -8.01
N GLU A 140 -25.25 3.63 -9.30
CA GLU A 140 -24.75 2.72 -10.33
C GLU A 140 -23.26 2.39 -10.11
N PHE A 141 -22.42 3.40 -9.95
CA PHE A 141 -20.98 3.20 -9.75
C PHE A 141 -20.69 2.58 -8.39
N GLY A 142 -21.45 2.96 -7.35
CA GLY A 142 -21.36 2.39 -6.02
C GLY A 142 -21.65 0.89 -6.02
N GLU A 143 -22.75 0.46 -6.64
CA GLU A 143 -23.09 -0.95 -6.77
C GLU A 143 -22.11 -1.70 -7.68
N ALA A 144 -21.56 -1.06 -8.72
CA ALA A 144 -20.52 -1.65 -9.54
C ALA A 144 -19.23 -1.92 -8.74
N VAL A 145 -18.80 -0.99 -7.88
CA VAL A 145 -17.67 -1.21 -6.96
C VAL A 145 -17.99 -2.35 -6.01
N ARG A 146 -19.15 -2.31 -5.35
CA ARG A 146 -19.55 -3.39 -4.42
C ARG A 146 -19.52 -4.75 -5.11
N ARG A 147 -20.10 -4.85 -6.30
CA ARG A 147 -20.16 -6.09 -7.07
C ARG A 147 -18.77 -6.59 -7.48
N ASN A 148 -17.82 -5.70 -7.78
CA ASN A 148 -16.42 -6.08 -7.98
C ASN A 148 -15.84 -6.78 -6.74
N TYR A 149 -16.05 -6.24 -5.54
CA TYR A 149 -15.60 -6.89 -4.31
C TYR A 149 -16.29 -8.23 -4.06
N LEU A 150 -17.59 -8.35 -4.35
CA LEU A 150 -18.30 -9.63 -4.20
C LEU A 150 -17.83 -10.69 -5.21
N TRP A 151 -17.52 -10.30 -6.44
CA TRP A 151 -16.95 -11.21 -7.43
C TRP A 151 -15.55 -11.71 -7.07
N ASN A 152 -14.76 -10.91 -6.35
CA ASN A 152 -13.52 -11.41 -5.73
C ASN A 152 -13.79 -12.51 -4.70
N LEU A 153 -14.96 -12.52 -4.07
CA LEU A 153 -15.45 -13.58 -3.19
C LEU A 153 -16.16 -14.72 -3.93
N GLU A 154 -16.13 -14.76 -5.27
CA GLU A 154 -16.59 -15.89 -6.11
C GLU A 154 -15.44 -16.62 -6.85
N SER A 155 -14.30 -15.97 -7.09
CA SER A 155 -13.06 -16.55 -7.63
C SER A 155 -12.49 -17.82 -6.94
N TRP A 156 -11.56 -18.50 -7.56
CA TRP A 156 -10.97 -19.74 -7.04
C TRP A 156 -10.10 -19.51 -5.79
N GLY A 157 -9.39 -18.38 -5.73
CA GLY A 157 -8.65 -17.95 -4.56
C GLY A 157 -7.88 -16.64 -4.78
N PHE A 158 -7.10 -16.25 -3.78
CA PHE A 158 -6.33 -15.01 -3.75
C PHE A 158 -4.83 -15.28 -3.81
N VAL A 159 -4.10 -14.45 -4.54
CA VAL A 159 -2.64 -14.41 -4.57
C VAL A 159 -2.23 -13.07 -3.99
N SER A 160 -1.55 -13.08 -2.84
CA SER A 160 -1.13 -11.88 -2.14
C SER A 160 0.39 -11.74 -2.15
N ASN A 161 0.86 -10.53 -2.42
CA ASN A 161 2.26 -10.17 -2.26
C ASN A 161 2.56 -9.98 -0.76
N THR A 162 2.72 -11.09 -0.03
CA THR A 162 2.97 -11.11 1.41
C THR A 162 3.72 -12.40 1.77
N PHE A 163 4.05 -12.59 3.05
CA PHE A 163 4.73 -13.78 3.54
C PHE A 163 4.26 -14.15 4.96
N ARG A 164 4.44 -15.43 5.30
CA ARG A 164 3.86 -16.03 6.51
C ARG A 164 4.36 -15.44 7.82
N ALA A 165 5.61 -14.99 7.90
CA ALA A 165 6.11 -14.36 9.12
C ALA A 165 5.45 -13.00 9.42
N LEU A 166 4.93 -12.31 8.40
CA LEU A 166 4.22 -11.03 8.58
C LEU A 166 2.72 -11.22 8.80
N GLU A 167 2.06 -12.11 8.05
CA GLU A 167 0.59 -12.25 8.06
C GLU A 167 0.10 -13.69 8.33
N GLY A 168 0.93 -14.53 8.92
CA GLY A 168 0.64 -15.95 9.19
C GLY A 168 -0.67 -16.15 9.94
N ARG A 169 -0.99 -15.26 10.89
CA ARG A 169 -2.26 -15.24 11.62
C ARG A 169 -3.50 -15.33 10.70
N TYR A 170 -3.46 -14.65 9.57
CA TYR A 170 -4.57 -14.56 8.60
C TYR A 170 -4.45 -15.59 7.48
N LEU A 171 -3.24 -16.10 7.22
CA LEU A 171 -3.00 -17.15 6.23
C LEU A 171 -3.32 -18.55 6.79
N ASP A 172 -3.12 -18.76 8.09
CA ASP A 172 -3.30 -20.05 8.77
C ASP A 172 -4.71 -20.26 9.34
N THR A 173 -5.53 -19.21 9.35
CA THR A 173 -6.90 -19.26 9.87
C THR A 173 -7.90 -18.99 8.74
N PRO A 174 -9.01 -19.72 8.65
CA PRO A 174 -10.07 -19.39 7.70
C PRO A 174 -10.59 -17.97 7.93
N LEU A 175 -10.52 -17.14 6.89
CA LEU A 175 -11.12 -15.81 6.87
C LEU A 175 -12.57 -15.94 6.41
N GLY A 176 -13.49 -16.03 7.37
CA GLY A 176 -14.92 -16.24 7.10
C GLY A 176 -15.48 -15.23 6.11
N ASP A 177 -15.05 -13.96 6.23
CA ASP A 177 -15.45 -12.86 5.34
C ASP A 177 -14.80 -12.89 3.95
N LEU A 178 -13.63 -13.50 3.81
CA LEU A 178 -13.07 -13.87 2.51
C LEU A 178 -13.63 -15.21 1.99
N GLY A 179 -14.74 -15.70 2.54
CA GLY A 179 -15.44 -16.88 2.05
C GLY A 179 -14.64 -18.19 2.18
N SER A 180 -13.80 -18.31 3.23
CA SER A 180 -13.00 -19.51 3.50
C SER A 180 -11.99 -19.85 2.39
N ARG A 181 -11.55 -18.85 1.63
CA ARG A 181 -10.74 -19.04 0.42
C ARG A 181 -9.27 -19.27 0.72
N ARG A 182 -8.63 -19.97 -0.21
CA ARG A 182 -7.19 -20.15 -0.24
C ARG A 182 -6.52 -18.82 -0.59
N VAL A 183 -5.49 -18.46 0.17
CA VAL A 183 -4.62 -17.33 -0.10
C VAL A 183 -3.21 -17.87 -0.27
N TRP A 184 -2.61 -17.69 -1.45
CA TRP A 184 -1.20 -17.99 -1.69
C TRP A 184 -0.39 -16.75 -1.37
N ALA A 185 0.52 -16.86 -0.41
CA ALA A 185 1.46 -15.80 -0.07
C ALA A 185 2.71 -15.97 -0.94
N VAL A 186 2.90 -15.10 -1.92
CA VAL A 186 3.98 -15.24 -2.93
C VAL A 186 5.07 -14.18 -2.82
N GLY A 187 5.10 -13.46 -1.70
CA GLY A 187 5.99 -12.32 -1.48
C GLY A 187 7.07 -12.54 -0.41
N PRO A 188 7.82 -11.47 -0.06
CA PRO A 188 7.77 -10.18 -0.74
C PRO A 188 8.37 -10.26 -2.15
N VAL A 189 7.58 -9.88 -3.15
CA VAL A 189 8.04 -9.62 -4.51
C VAL A 189 8.62 -8.20 -4.52
N ALA A 190 9.72 -8.00 -3.79
CA ALA A 190 10.43 -6.73 -3.78
C ALA A 190 11.36 -6.65 -4.99
N PRO A 191 11.50 -5.49 -5.66
CA PRO A 191 12.48 -5.34 -6.73
C PRO A 191 13.91 -5.63 -6.23
N GLU A 192 14.70 -6.33 -7.04
CA GLU A 192 16.16 -6.32 -6.88
C GLU A 192 16.66 -4.87 -7.01
N ALA A 193 17.71 -4.50 -6.24
CA ALA A 193 18.21 -3.12 -6.17
C ALA A 193 18.52 -2.55 -7.57
N ASP A 194 19.04 -3.41 -8.43
CA ASP A 194 19.57 -3.04 -9.74
C ASP A 194 18.47 -2.73 -10.77
N ALA A 195 17.25 -3.26 -10.58
CA ALA A 195 16.10 -2.93 -11.43
C ALA A 195 15.47 -1.57 -11.09
N ALA A 196 15.70 -1.07 -9.87
CA ALA A 196 15.20 0.23 -9.39
C ALA A 196 16.18 1.39 -9.63
N GLY A 197 17.47 1.10 -9.79
CA GLY A 197 18.52 2.11 -10.00
C GLY A 197 18.40 2.93 -11.29
N GLN A 198 17.64 2.46 -12.29
CA GLN A 198 17.46 3.17 -13.57
C GLN A 198 16.30 4.19 -13.58
N ARG A 199 15.50 4.29 -12.51
CA ARG A 199 14.37 5.24 -12.46
C ARG A 199 14.74 6.63 -11.91
N GLY A 200 15.95 6.81 -11.36
CA GLY A 200 16.31 7.99 -10.55
C GLY A 200 17.17 9.07 -11.18
N GLY A 201 17.74 8.86 -12.38
CA GLY A 201 18.63 9.84 -13.01
C GLY A 201 19.82 10.27 -12.13
N GLU A 202 20.42 11.43 -12.43
CA GLU A 202 21.58 12.00 -11.71
C GLU A 202 21.29 12.29 -10.21
N ALA A 203 20.04 12.58 -9.85
CA ALA A 203 19.62 12.86 -8.47
C ALA A 203 19.84 11.68 -7.50
N ALA A 204 19.90 10.45 -8.02
CA ALA A 204 20.21 9.27 -7.22
C ALA A 204 21.68 9.24 -6.74
N GLY A 205 22.61 9.75 -7.55
CA GLY A 205 24.04 9.80 -7.22
C GLY A 205 24.35 10.79 -6.11
N ASP A 206 23.74 11.98 -6.19
CA ASP A 206 23.91 13.04 -5.19
C ASP A 206 23.32 12.65 -3.82
N LEU A 207 22.19 11.93 -3.81
CA LEU A 207 21.56 11.47 -2.57
C LEU A 207 22.41 10.41 -1.84
N SER A 208 23.01 9.47 -2.57
CA SER A 208 23.87 8.43 -1.96
C SER A 208 25.08 9.07 -1.27
N ALA A 209 25.77 9.99 -1.96
CA ALA A 209 26.93 10.69 -1.40
C ALA A 209 26.57 11.52 -0.16
N TRP A 210 25.36 12.10 -0.11
CA TRP A 210 24.87 12.76 1.08
C TRP A 210 24.60 11.78 2.23
N LEU A 211 24.08 10.58 1.95
CA LEU A 211 23.84 9.57 2.99
C LEU A 211 25.15 8.97 3.54
N ASP A 212 26.21 8.87 2.73
CA ASP A 212 27.50 8.29 3.10
C ASP A 212 28.20 8.99 4.28
N VAL A 213 27.87 10.26 4.56
CA VAL A 213 28.50 11.02 5.65
C VAL A 213 27.85 10.78 7.02
N PHE A 214 26.74 10.05 7.08
CA PHE A 214 26.00 9.79 8.31
C PHE A 214 26.29 8.41 8.91
N PRO A 215 26.27 8.28 10.25
CA PRO A 215 26.36 6.98 10.91
C PRO A 215 25.24 6.01 10.49
N GLU A 216 25.53 4.71 10.60
CA GLU A 216 24.55 3.65 10.36
C GLU A 216 23.28 3.88 11.18
N GLY A 217 22.13 3.78 10.52
CA GLY A 217 20.82 3.84 11.16
C GLY A 217 20.46 5.19 11.81
N SER A 218 21.12 6.29 11.42
CA SER A 218 20.89 7.62 11.98
C SER A 218 19.93 8.51 11.18
N VAL A 219 19.67 8.17 9.91
CA VAL A 219 18.88 8.99 8.98
C VAL A 219 17.43 8.53 8.91
N LEU A 220 16.51 9.48 8.96
CA LEU A 220 15.10 9.29 8.69
C LEU A 220 14.81 9.50 7.20
N TYR A 221 14.27 8.49 6.52
CA TYR A 221 13.68 8.64 5.20
C TYR A 221 12.18 8.94 5.34
N VAL A 222 11.67 9.93 4.60
CA VAL A 222 10.25 10.35 4.65
C VAL A 222 9.66 10.31 3.24
N SER A 223 8.64 9.48 3.03
CA SER A 223 7.91 9.38 1.75
C SER A 223 6.47 8.88 1.96
N PHE A 224 5.52 9.54 1.31
CA PHE A 224 4.09 9.22 1.37
C PHE A 224 3.57 8.54 0.09
N GLY A 225 4.48 8.02 -0.75
CA GLY A 225 4.13 7.32 -1.98
C GLY A 225 3.73 8.25 -3.13
N SER A 226 3.18 7.67 -4.20
CA SER A 226 2.87 8.40 -5.44
C SER A 226 1.47 9.05 -5.46
N LEU A 227 0.53 8.54 -4.65
CA LEU A 227 -0.87 8.98 -4.68
C LEU A 227 -1.23 9.97 -3.57
N VAL A 228 -0.42 10.04 -2.50
CA VAL A 228 -0.71 10.91 -1.37
C VAL A 228 0.17 12.14 -1.42
N VAL A 229 -0.48 13.30 -1.40
CA VAL A 229 0.16 14.61 -1.23
C VAL A 229 -0.32 15.17 0.11
N LEU A 230 0.62 15.62 0.95
CA LEU A 230 0.28 16.26 2.21
C LEU A 230 -0.51 17.57 1.95
N THR A 231 -1.31 18.00 2.92
CA THR A 231 -1.82 19.37 2.89
C THR A 231 -0.73 20.34 3.34
N GLN A 232 -0.80 21.61 2.94
CA GLN A 232 0.16 22.62 3.39
C GLN A 232 0.31 22.68 4.93
N PRO A 233 -0.77 22.64 5.73
CA PRO A 233 -0.64 22.58 7.19
C PRO A 233 0.12 21.33 7.68
N ALA A 234 -0.19 20.15 7.13
CA ALA A 234 0.48 18.91 7.52
C ALA A 234 1.97 18.90 7.12
N ALA A 235 2.30 19.45 5.95
CA ALA A 235 3.68 19.61 5.50
C ALA A 235 4.47 20.63 6.35
N ALA A 236 3.82 21.72 6.76
CA ALA A 236 4.41 22.69 7.69
C ALA A 236 4.67 22.07 9.07
N ALA A 237 3.72 21.28 9.60
CA ALA A 237 3.90 20.57 10.86
C ALA A 237 5.02 19.52 10.79
N LEU A 238 5.13 18.78 9.67
CA LEU A 238 6.24 17.87 9.42
C LEU A 238 7.59 18.61 9.37
N ALA A 239 7.66 19.72 8.63
CA ALA A 239 8.86 20.53 8.54
C ALA A 239 9.31 21.04 9.92
N GLU A 240 8.38 21.58 10.71
CA GLU A 240 8.67 22.01 12.09
C GLU A 240 9.14 20.84 12.96
N ALA A 241 8.51 19.67 12.85
CA ALA A 241 8.88 18.48 13.61
C ALA A 241 10.29 17.96 13.25
N LEU A 242 10.64 17.97 11.96
CA LEU A 242 11.99 17.66 11.47
C LEU A 242 13.00 18.69 11.99
N GLU A 243 12.63 19.97 12.04
CA GLU A 243 13.52 20.99 12.59
C GLU A 243 13.79 20.77 14.08
N ARG A 244 12.74 20.49 14.85
CA ARG A 244 12.78 20.32 16.31
C ARG A 244 13.40 19.01 16.79
N SER A 245 13.19 17.91 16.07
CA SER A 245 13.71 16.60 16.44
C SER A 245 15.23 16.48 16.27
N THR A 246 15.83 17.33 15.45
CA THR A 246 17.27 17.33 15.09
C THR A 246 17.77 16.04 14.41
N VAL A 247 16.88 15.11 14.08
CA VAL A 247 17.20 13.86 13.38
C VAL A 247 17.58 14.18 11.93
N PRO A 248 18.71 13.68 11.41
CA PRO A 248 19.05 13.81 10.00
C PRO A 248 17.98 13.17 9.11
N PHE A 249 17.61 13.81 8.00
CA PHE A 249 16.51 13.30 7.18
C PHE A 249 16.66 13.48 5.67
N VAL A 250 15.98 12.61 4.93
CA VAL A 250 15.66 12.76 3.51
C VAL A 250 14.15 12.85 3.40
N TRP A 251 13.62 13.96 2.89
CA TRP A 251 12.18 14.12 2.68
C TRP A 251 11.85 14.19 1.18
N VAL A 252 11.13 13.19 0.70
CA VAL A 252 10.63 13.15 -0.67
C VAL A 252 9.29 13.86 -0.77
N VAL A 253 9.24 14.88 -1.62
CA VAL A 253 8.04 15.65 -1.94
C VAL A 253 7.62 15.29 -3.35
N GLY A 254 6.48 14.60 -3.49
CA GLY A 254 5.97 14.16 -4.79
C GLY A 254 5.77 15.32 -5.78
N ALA A 255 5.83 15.02 -7.07
CA ALA A 255 5.62 16.00 -8.13
C ALA A 255 4.17 16.52 -8.15
N GLY A 256 3.90 17.62 -7.45
CA GLY A 256 2.64 18.36 -7.45
C GLY A 256 2.86 19.78 -7.98
N LYS A 257 1.85 20.35 -8.66
CA LYS A 257 1.92 21.60 -9.44
C LYS A 257 2.23 22.89 -8.65
N ASP A 258 2.40 22.81 -7.33
CA ASP A 258 2.66 23.96 -6.49
C ASP A 258 3.94 23.74 -5.68
N GLY A 259 5.02 24.46 -6.04
CA GLY A 259 6.27 24.54 -5.28
C GLY A 259 6.13 25.22 -3.90
N GLY A 260 4.96 25.08 -3.25
CA GLY A 260 4.60 25.72 -1.98
C GLY A 260 4.26 24.73 -0.86
N LEU A 261 4.52 23.43 -1.04
CA LEU A 261 4.31 22.45 0.04
C LEU A 261 5.41 22.54 1.11
N VAL A 262 6.64 22.76 0.69
CA VAL A 262 7.79 22.96 1.57
C VAL A 262 7.77 24.40 2.08
N PRO A 263 7.78 24.65 3.41
CA PRO A 263 7.76 26.00 3.93
C PRO A 263 8.94 26.84 3.45
N GLN A 264 8.71 28.13 3.21
CA GLN A 264 9.74 29.04 2.74
C GLN A 264 10.96 29.06 3.68
N GLY A 265 12.15 28.97 3.09
CA GLY A 265 13.41 28.99 3.83
C GLY A 265 13.76 27.66 4.51
N PHE A 266 12.91 26.63 4.45
CA PHE A 266 13.15 25.37 5.16
C PHE A 266 14.37 24.64 4.61
N GLU A 267 14.45 24.49 3.29
CA GLU A 267 15.55 23.79 2.63
C GLU A 267 16.90 24.44 2.94
N GLU A 268 16.97 25.77 2.88
CA GLU A 268 18.18 26.52 3.20
C GLU A 268 18.59 26.33 4.66
N ARG A 269 17.64 26.32 5.60
CA ARG A 269 17.92 26.11 7.03
C ARG A 269 18.46 24.71 7.31
N VAL A 270 17.86 23.67 6.73
CA VAL A 270 18.27 22.28 7.00
C VAL A 270 19.55 21.89 6.24
N ALA A 271 19.78 22.47 5.06
CA ALA A 271 21.02 22.34 4.31
C ALA A 271 22.18 23.05 5.02
N ALA A 272 21.99 24.28 5.51
CA ALA A 272 23.01 25.01 6.27
C ALA A 272 23.39 24.29 7.58
N ALA A 273 22.43 23.58 8.19
CA ALA A 273 22.67 22.75 9.35
C ALA A 273 23.25 21.36 9.02
N GLY A 274 23.44 21.03 7.73
CA GLY A 274 24.02 19.76 7.27
C GLY A 274 23.21 18.52 7.66
N ARG A 275 21.88 18.66 7.81
CA ARG A 275 21.03 17.63 8.45
C ARG A 275 19.79 17.24 7.66
N GLY A 276 19.51 17.87 6.54
CA GLY A 276 18.31 17.56 5.75
C GLY A 276 18.51 17.78 4.27
N VAL A 277 17.93 16.89 3.48
CA VAL A 277 17.76 17.06 2.03
C VAL A 277 16.29 16.86 1.68
N VAL A 278 15.74 17.78 0.88
CA VAL A 278 14.43 17.63 0.27
C VAL A 278 14.61 17.20 -1.18
N VAL A 279 13.98 16.09 -1.56
CA VAL A 279 13.99 15.57 -2.93
C VAL A 279 12.64 15.84 -3.56
N HIS A 280 12.62 16.69 -4.58
CA HIS A 280 11.41 16.98 -5.35
C HIS A 280 11.19 15.93 -6.45
N GLY A 281 9.96 15.46 -6.58
CA GLY A 281 9.57 14.46 -7.57
C GLY A 281 9.74 13.03 -7.05
N TRP A 282 10.77 12.33 -7.52
CA TRP A 282 10.96 10.90 -7.25
C TRP A 282 12.35 10.63 -6.68
N ALA A 283 12.41 9.78 -5.64
CA ALA A 283 13.65 9.28 -5.06
C ALA A 283 13.78 7.76 -5.30
N PRO A 284 15.01 7.22 -5.41
CA PRO A 284 15.26 5.79 -5.54
C PRO A 284 14.99 5.03 -4.24
N GLN A 285 13.72 4.96 -3.83
CA GLN A 285 13.28 4.47 -2.52
C GLN A 285 13.89 3.14 -2.10
N VAL A 286 13.95 2.14 -2.99
CA VAL A 286 14.56 0.84 -2.69
C VAL A 286 16.05 0.97 -2.35
N ALA A 287 16.79 1.80 -3.11
CA ALA A 287 18.21 2.05 -2.85
C ALA A 287 18.40 2.87 -1.57
N THR A 288 17.58 3.92 -1.36
CA THR A 288 17.62 4.74 -0.16
C THR A 288 17.33 3.91 1.09
N LEU A 289 16.30 3.07 1.09
CA LEU A 289 15.97 2.20 2.24
C LEU A 289 17.07 1.17 2.53
N ARG A 290 17.80 0.70 1.52
CA ARG A 290 18.92 -0.24 1.70
C ARG A 290 20.23 0.44 2.09
N HIS A 291 20.29 1.78 2.09
CA HIS A 291 21.48 2.50 2.48
C HIS A 291 21.72 2.38 3.98
N ALA A 292 22.95 2.05 4.40
CA ALA A 292 23.29 1.77 5.80
C ALA A 292 22.94 2.92 6.75
N ALA A 293 23.07 4.17 6.29
CA ALA A 293 22.71 5.35 7.08
C ALA A 293 21.22 5.45 7.43
N VAL A 294 20.31 4.86 6.63
CA VAL A 294 18.87 4.94 6.88
C VAL A 294 18.48 4.02 8.03
N GLY A 295 17.93 4.61 9.09
CA GLY A 295 17.51 3.89 10.30
C GLY A 295 16.02 3.87 10.54
N TRP A 296 15.26 4.74 9.87
CA TRP A 296 13.82 4.85 10.01
C TRP A 296 13.16 5.28 8.71
N PHE A 297 11.94 4.80 8.49
CA PHE A 297 11.11 5.22 7.37
C PHE A 297 9.77 5.77 7.84
N MET A 298 9.56 7.09 7.73
CA MET A 298 8.23 7.66 7.87
C MET A 298 7.42 7.42 6.60
N THR A 299 6.31 6.72 6.75
CA THR A 299 5.53 6.21 5.64
C THR A 299 4.03 6.31 5.87
N HIS A 300 3.33 6.57 4.77
CA HIS A 300 1.89 6.38 4.65
C HIS A 300 1.41 4.93 4.83
N CYS A 301 2.29 3.95 5.00
CA CYS A 301 1.94 2.53 5.17
C CYS A 301 1.27 1.89 3.95
N GLY A 302 1.54 2.41 2.74
CA GLY A 302 1.16 1.72 1.49
C GLY A 302 1.93 0.41 1.34
N TRP A 303 1.25 -0.66 0.92
CA TRP A 303 1.76 -2.02 1.04
C TRP A 303 3.10 -2.28 0.32
N ASN A 304 3.30 -1.73 -0.88
CA ASN A 304 4.59 -1.85 -1.57
C ASN A 304 5.74 -1.24 -0.77
N SER A 305 5.55 -0.02 -0.25
CA SER A 305 6.53 0.66 0.60
C SER A 305 6.81 -0.10 1.90
N VAL A 306 5.79 -0.76 2.46
CA VAL A 306 5.94 -1.62 3.63
C VAL A 306 6.84 -2.81 3.31
N LEU A 307 6.60 -3.52 2.21
CA LEU A 307 7.42 -4.67 1.82
C LEU A 307 8.86 -4.28 1.49
N GLU A 308 9.07 -3.12 0.85
CA GLU A 308 10.41 -2.58 0.57
C GLU A 308 11.18 -2.30 1.87
N ALA A 309 10.53 -1.67 2.86
CA ALA A 309 11.13 -1.36 4.15
C ALA A 309 11.42 -2.62 4.98
N VAL A 310 10.47 -3.56 4.99
CA VAL A 310 10.65 -4.87 5.64
C VAL A 310 11.81 -5.63 5.01
N ALA A 311 11.89 -5.68 3.68
CA ALA A 311 13.00 -6.35 2.98
C ALA A 311 14.36 -5.66 3.24
N ALA A 312 14.36 -4.36 3.51
CA ALA A 312 15.56 -3.61 3.89
C ALA A 312 15.91 -3.68 5.39
N GLY A 313 15.02 -4.22 6.23
CA GLY A 313 15.20 -4.23 7.69
C GLY A 313 15.08 -2.86 8.35
N VAL A 314 14.36 -1.93 7.71
CA VAL A 314 14.16 -0.57 8.22
C VAL A 314 12.82 -0.48 8.97
N PRO A 315 12.80 -0.10 10.26
CA PRO A 315 11.56 0.12 10.99
C PRO A 315 10.82 1.36 10.48
N MET A 316 9.51 1.41 10.76
CA MET A 316 8.63 2.43 10.21
C MET A 316 8.05 3.38 11.25
N LEU A 317 7.93 4.65 10.88
CA LEU A 317 7.11 5.64 11.55
C LEU A 317 5.80 5.75 10.77
N ALA A 318 4.76 5.10 11.28
CA ALA A 318 3.49 4.93 10.60
C ALA A 318 2.64 6.20 10.67
N TRP A 319 2.33 6.77 9.50
CA TRP A 319 1.45 7.92 9.33
C TRP A 319 0.42 7.62 8.23
N PRO A 320 -0.59 6.77 8.50
CA PRO A 320 -1.56 6.34 7.49
C PRO A 320 -2.43 7.50 6.99
N MET A 321 -2.92 7.41 5.75
CA MET A 321 -3.66 8.51 5.11
C MET A 321 -5.02 8.06 4.55
N THR A 322 -5.08 6.90 3.88
CA THR A 322 -6.28 6.42 3.17
C THR A 322 -6.21 4.91 2.88
N ALA A 323 -7.16 4.40 2.07
CA ALA A 323 -7.18 3.03 1.56
C ALA A 323 -7.05 1.96 2.66
N ASP A 324 -6.08 1.07 2.55
CA ASP A 324 -5.71 0.01 3.49
C ASP A 324 -4.67 0.46 4.53
N GLN A 325 -4.22 1.71 4.48
CA GLN A 325 -3.03 2.16 5.23
C GLN A 325 -3.22 2.14 6.73
N PHE A 326 -4.43 2.43 7.24
CA PHE A 326 -4.72 2.33 8.68
C PHE A 326 -4.68 0.88 9.17
N VAL A 327 -5.17 -0.03 8.33
CA VAL A 327 -5.11 -1.48 8.58
C VAL A 327 -3.65 -1.94 8.61
N ASN A 328 -2.85 -1.49 7.64
CA ASN A 328 -1.42 -1.78 7.58
C ASN A 328 -0.66 -1.19 8.77
N ALA A 329 -0.94 0.06 9.17
CA ALA A 329 -0.32 0.70 10.32
C ALA A 329 -0.58 -0.07 11.63
N ARG A 330 -1.82 -0.56 11.81
CA ARG A 330 -2.18 -1.44 12.93
C ARG A 330 -1.36 -2.73 12.91
N LEU A 331 -1.36 -3.45 11.78
CA LEU A 331 -0.60 -4.69 11.61
C LEU A 331 0.87 -4.49 11.99
N LEU A 332 1.49 -3.41 11.50
CA LEU A 332 2.92 -3.15 11.68
C LEU A 332 3.28 -2.75 13.11
N ALA A 333 2.45 -1.93 13.75
CA ALA A 333 2.73 -1.40 15.09
C ALA A 333 2.31 -2.36 16.21
N GLU A 334 1.16 -3.02 16.06
CA GLU A 334 0.54 -3.79 17.15
C GLU A 334 0.80 -5.29 17.05
N GLU A 335 1.00 -5.83 15.83
CA GLU A 335 1.17 -7.28 15.64
C GLU A 335 2.60 -7.65 15.24
N ALA A 336 3.18 -6.96 14.24
CA ALA A 336 4.53 -7.26 13.76
C ALA A 336 5.64 -6.63 14.61
N GLY A 337 5.35 -5.54 15.31
CA GLY A 337 6.30 -4.83 16.17
C GLY A 337 7.44 -4.12 15.42
N VAL A 338 7.22 -3.76 14.15
CA VAL A 338 8.21 -3.12 13.26
C VAL A 338 7.89 -1.66 12.95
N ALA A 339 6.87 -1.10 13.60
CA ALA A 339 6.50 0.30 13.44
C ALA A 339 6.12 0.98 14.76
N VAL A 340 6.28 2.31 14.79
CA VAL A 340 5.72 3.21 15.79
C VAL A 340 4.72 4.11 15.09
N ARG A 341 3.53 4.33 15.67
CA ARG A 341 2.57 5.30 15.12
C ARG A 341 3.11 6.71 15.30
N ALA A 342 3.40 7.40 14.21
CA ALA A 342 3.89 8.78 14.21
C ALA A 342 2.78 9.77 14.59
N CYS A 343 1.56 9.52 14.11
CA CYS A 343 0.36 10.23 14.49
C CYS A 343 -0.89 9.41 14.11
N ALA A 344 -2.09 9.93 14.38
CA ALA A 344 -3.35 9.30 13.99
C ALA A 344 -3.51 9.19 12.45
N GLY A 345 -3.02 10.19 11.72
CA GLY A 345 -3.10 10.23 10.26
C GLY A 345 -4.49 10.58 9.68
N GLY A 346 -4.60 10.52 8.36
CA GLY A 346 -5.80 10.87 7.59
C GLY A 346 -5.65 12.09 6.69
N ILE A 347 -6.32 12.05 5.53
CA ILE A 347 -6.33 13.17 4.57
C ILE A 347 -6.90 14.42 5.25
N GLY A 348 -6.12 15.51 5.22
CA GLY A 348 -6.52 16.79 5.82
C GLY A 348 -6.35 16.88 7.33
N VAL A 349 -5.89 15.82 7.99
CA VAL A 349 -5.59 15.82 9.43
C VAL A 349 -4.17 16.33 9.62
N CYS A 350 -4.04 17.47 10.31
CA CYS A 350 -2.74 18.03 10.67
C CYS A 350 -2.31 17.49 12.04
N PRO A 351 -1.12 16.88 12.18
CA PRO A 351 -0.60 16.50 13.48
C PRO A 351 -0.11 17.73 14.26
N ASP A 352 0.08 17.55 15.57
CA ASP A 352 0.87 18.47 16.36
C ASP A 352 2.36 18.26 16.06
N ALA A 353 3.07 19.34 15.70
CA ALA A 353 4.47 19.28 15.34
C ALA A 353 5.38 18.89 16.52
N GLY A 354 4.98 19.21 17.76
CA GLY A 354 5.73 18.88 18.95
C GLY A 354 5.62 17.44 19.36
N GLU A 355 4.41 16.89 19.34
CA GLU A 355 4.17 15.46 19.52
C GLU A 355 4.92 14.65 18.46
N LEU A 356 4.83 15.06 17.19
CA LEU A 356 5.56 14.41 16.11
C LEU A 356 7.08 14.50 16.34
N ALA A 357 7.63 15.67 16.69
CA ALA A 357 9.05 15.83 16.98
C ALA A 357 9.52 14.92 18.14
N ALA A 358 8.70 14.77 19.18
CA ALA A 358 9.01 13.91 20.32
C ALA A 358 9.06 12.44 19.90
N VAL A 359 8.10 11.98 19.08
CA VAL A 359 8.10 10.61 18.53
C VAL A 359 9.33 10.38 17.64
N LEU A 360 9.70 11.34 16.79
CA LEU A 360 10.90 11.24 15.96
C LEU A 360 12.17 11.08 16.79
N ALA A 361 12.32 11.90 17.83
CA ALA A 361 13.48 11.88 18.71
C ALA A 361 13.56 10.57 19.52
N ASP A 362 12.43 10.09 20.06
CA ASP A 362 12.38 8.83 20.82
C ASP A 362 12.67 7.62 19.93
N ALA A 363 12.11 7.59 18.72
CA ALA A 363 12.37 6.55 17.74
C ALA A 363 13.84 6.54 17.32
N ALA A 364 14.45 7.69 17.05
CA ALA A 364 15.88 7.78 16.73
C ALA A 364 16.78 7.38 17.92
N GLY A 365 16.32 7.61 19.15
CA GLY A 365 17.01 7.26 20.39
C GLY A 365 16.79 5.81 20.85
N GLU A 366 16.82 5.61 22.17
CA GLU A 366 16.71 4.29 22.80
C GLU A 366 15.31 3.67 22.71
N GLY A 367 14.25 4.49 22.67
CA GLY A 367 12.86 4.03 22.56
C GLY A 367 12.62 3.17 21.31
N GLY A 368 13.35 3.47 20.23
CA GLY A 368 13.30 2.73 18.98
C GLY A 368 14.10 1.43 18.90
N ARG A 369 14.90 1.08 19.93
CA ARG A 369 15.86 -0.04 19.86
C ARG A 369 15.18 -1.39 19.59
N GLY A 370 14.07 -1.67 20.29
CA GLY A 370 13.33 -2.92 20.13
C GLY A 370 12.72 -3.05 18.72
N VAL A 371 12.15 -1.96 18.21
CA VAL A 371 11.52 -1.91 16.89
C VAL A 371 12.57 -2.11 15.78
N ARG A 372 13.76 -1.49 15.91
CA ARG A 372 14.89 -1.72 14.99
C ARG A 372 15.34 -3.18 14.98
N ALA A 373 15.46 -3.81 16.16
CA ALA A 373 15.86 -5.22 16.25
C ALA A 373 14.82 -6.11 15.57
N ARG A 374 13.53 -5.90 15.85
CA ARG A 374 12.44 -6.68 15.24
C ARG A 374 12.37 -6.48 13.72
N ALA A 375 12.63 -5.27 13.21
CA ALA A 375 12.69 -5.02 11.77
C ALA A 375 13.81 -5.82 11.08
N LYS A 376 14.99 -5.91 11.70
CA LYS A 376 16.10 -6.73 11.19
C LYS A 376 15.78 -8.24 11.20
N GLU A 377 15.12 -8.73 12.24
CA GLU A 377 14.65 -10.12 12.31
C GLU A 377 13.63 -10.42 11.20
N LEU A 378 12.62 -9.56 11.06
CA LEU A 378 11.59 -9.73 10.05
C LEU A 378 12.16 -9.67 8.62
N ALA A 379 13.20 -8.87 8.38
CA ALA A 379 13.91 -8.86 7.10
C ALA A 379 14.58 -10.21 6.79
N ALA A 380 15.17 -10.86 7.80
CA ALA A 380 15.74 -12.20 7.64
C ALA A 380 14.65 -13.25 7.37
N GLU A 381 13.50 -13.15 8.06
CA GLU A 381 12.33 -14.01 7.80
C GLU A 381 11.76 -13.80 6.39
N ALA A 382 11.71 -12.55 5.93
CA ALA A 382 11.27 -12.18 4.59
C ALA A 382 12.21 -12.74 3.50
N ALA A 383 13.53 -12.64 3.70
CA ALA A 383 14.51 -13.23 2.80
C ALA A 383 14.39 -14.76 2.76
N ALA A 384 14.22 -15.41 3.92
CA ALA A 384 14.04 -16.86 4.02
C ALA A 384 12.76 -17.35 3.32
N ALA A 385 11.68 -16.57 3.31
CA ALA A 385 10.42 -16.95 2.70
C ALA A 385 10.51 -17.10 1.17
N VAL A 386 11.37 -16.34 0.50
CA VAL A 386 11.49 -16.30 -0.97
C VAL A 386 12.64 -17.14 -1.54
N MET A 387 13.53 -17.63 -0.68
CA MET A 387 14.59 -18.58 -1.07
C MET A 387 14.02 -19.95 -1.49
N GLU A 388 14.85 -20.77 -2.13
CA GLU A 388 14.53 -22.16 -2.46
C GLU A 388 14.11 -22.93 -1.18
N GLY A 389 12.96 -23.62 -1.23
CA GLY A 389 12.35 -24.26 -0.06
C GLY A 389 11.68 -23.32 0.95
N GLY A 390 11.71 -22.01 0.72
CA GLY A 390 11.02 -20.99 1.52
C GLY A 390 9.50 -21.04 1.36
N SER A 391 8.76 -20.56 2.36
CA SER A 391 7.30 -20.68 2.40
C SER A 391 6.58 -20.02 1.22
N SER A 392 7.00 -18.82 0.83
CA SER A 392 6.41 -18.10 -0.31
C SER A 392 6.78 -18.74 -1.64
N ARG A 393 8.02 -19.25 -1.75
CA ARG A 393 8.46 -20.02 -2.93
C ARG A 393 7.61 -21.28 -3.12
N LEU A 394 7.35 -22.00 -2.03
CA LEU A 394 6.50 -23.20 -2.03
C LEU A 394 5.04 -22.88 -2.34
N ASP A 395 4.50 -21.74 -1.86
CA ASP A 395 3.15 -21.30 -2.23
C ASP A 395 3.03 -20.99 -3.72
N LEU A 396 4.03 -20.31 -4.29
CA LEU A 396 4.08 -20.02 -5.72
C LEU A 396 4.18 -21.31 -6.56
N GLU A 397 5.04 -22.24 -6.16
CA GLU A 397 5.18 -23.53 -6.85
C GLU A 397 3.89 -24.36 -6.80
N ARG A 398 3.23 -24.41 -5.64
CA ARG A 398 1.92 -25.05 -5.49
C ARG A 398 0.89 -24.41 -6.40
N LEU A 399 0.81 -23.08 -6.42
CA LEU A 399 -0.10 -22.35 -7.30
C LEU A 399 0.11 -22.74 -8.78
N VAL A 400 1.37 -22.72 -9.25
CA VAL A 400 1.72 -23.07 -10.64
C VAL A 400 1.38 -24.53 -10.97
N GLN A 401 1.53 -25.45 -10.01
CA GLN A 401 1.19 -26.86 -10.18
C GLN A 401 -0.31 -27.15 -10.13
N GLU A 402 -1.10 -26.30 -9.49
CA GLU A 402 -2.55 -26.47 -9.35
C GLU A 402 -3.33 -25.88 -10.53
N ILE A 403 -2.90 -24.74 -11.09
CA ILE A 403 -3.60 -24.06 -12.20
C ILE A 403 -3.94 -25.00 -13.38
N PRO A 404 -3.03 -25.85 -13.89
CA PRO A 404 -3.33 -26.72 -15.04
C PRO A 404 -4.27 -27.90 -14.72
N LYS A 405 -4.62 -28.13 -13.44
CA LYS A 405 -5.45 -29.25 -12.98
C LYS A 405 -6.91 -28.85 -12.73
N LEU A 406 -7.22 -27.56 -12.85
CA LEU A 406 -8.54 -26.97 -12.74
C LEU A 406 -9.22 -26.96 -14.11
#